data_AF-A0A7X9GB89-F1
#
_entry.id   AF-A0A7X9GB89-F1
#
_cell.length_a   1.000
_cell.length_b   1.000
_cell.length_c   1.000
_cell.angle_alpha   90.00
_cell.angle_beta   90.00
_cell.angle_gamma   90.00
#
_symmetry.space_group_name_H-M   'P 1'
#
loop_
_entity.id
_entity.type
_entity.pdbx_description
1 polymer ?
#
loop_
_entity_poly.entity_id
_entity_poly.type
_entity_poly.pdbx_seq_one_letter_code
_entity_poly.pdbx_strand_id
1 'polypeptide(L)' 'MGDKKVEMNELKLCKKDSIKIASQLCYSNKVIFRIQNAKTTEEVYRIMLMARRGEI' A
#
# COMPACT_ATOMS: atom_id res chain seq x y z
N MET A 1 -5.78 -9.42 -23.71
CA MET A 1 -4.41 -9.23 -23.15
C MET A 1 -4.18 -7.80 -22.60
N GLY A 2 -5.23 -6.97 -22.41
CA GLY A 2 -5.09 -5.60 -21.89
C GLY A 2 -5.18 -5.50 -20.36
N ASP A 3 -6.01 -6.35 -19.73
CA ASP A 3 -6.47 -6.16 -18.35
C ASP A 3 -5.36 -6.32 -17.30
N LYS A 4 -4.50 -7.35 -17.45
CA LYS A 4 -3.37 -7.58 -16.52
C LYS A 4 -2.36 -6.44 -16.47
N LYS A 5 -2.22 -5.68 -17.57
CA LYS A 5 -1.27 -4.55 -17.63
C LYS A 5 -1.84 -3.33 -16.90
N VAL A 6 -3.16 -3.16 -16.93
CA VAL A 6 -3.88 -2.09 -16.23
C VAL A 6 -3.83 -2.34 -14.72
N GLU A 7 -4.20 -3.55 -14.27
CA GLU A 7 -4.16 -3.93 -12.84
C GLU A 7 -2.76 -3.76 -12.22
N MET A 8 -1.70 -4.12 -12.98
CA MET A 8 -0.32 -3.98 -12.49
C MET A 8 0.10 -2.51 -12.35
N ASN A 9 -0.42 -1.62 -13.21
CA ASN A 9 -0.16 -0.18 -13.12
C ASN A 9 -0.94 0.45 -11.96
N GLU A 10 -2.19 0.04 -11.76
CA GLU A 10 -3.04 0.49 -10.65
C GLU A 10 -2.41 0.13 -9.29
N LEU A 11 -1.92 -1.11 -9.14
CA LEU A 11 -1.23 -1.52 -7.92
C LEU A 11 0.04 -0.69 -7.66
N LYS A 12 0.84 -0.40 -8.69
CA LYS A 12 2.05 0.41 -8.54
C LYS A 12 1.72 1.84 -8.09
N LEU A 13 0.69 2.45 -8.68
CA LEU A 13 0.19 3.76 -8.28
C LEU A 13 -0.31 3.74 -6.83
N CYS A 14 -1.18 2.77 -6.50
CA CYS A 14 -1.73 2.59 -5.16
C CYS A 14 -0.64 2.47 -4.08
N LYS A 15 0.41 1.67 -4.34
CA LYS A 15 1.56 1.55 -3.43
C LYS A 15 2.29 2.88 -3.26
N LYS A 16 2.59 3.57 -4.36
CA LYS A 16 3.34 4.84 -4.32
C LYS A 16 2.60 5.91 -3.51
N ASP A 17 1.30 6.05 -3.75
CA ASP A 17 0.47 7.01 -3.03
C ASP A 17 0.32 6.63 -1.56
N SER A 18 0.09 5.35 -1.26
CA SER A 18 -0.02 4.86 0.12
C SER A 18 1.27 5.03 0.91
N ILE A 19 2.44 4.81 0.30
CA ILE A 19 3.74 5.06 0.94
C ILE A 19 3.92 6.55 1.24
N LYS A 20 3.53 7.44 0.32
CA LYS A 20 3.59 8.89 0.54
C LYS A 20 2.71 9.30 1.72
N ILE A 21 1.48 8.80 1.77
CA ILE A 21 0.55 9.06 2.88
C ILE A 21 1.10 8.49 4.20
N ALA A 22 1.55 7.23 4.20
CA ALA A 22 2.14 6.60 5.39
C ALA A 22 3.34 7.39 5.92
N SER A 23 4.17 7.93 5.03
CA SER A 23 5.32 8.77 5.40
C SER A 23 4.87 10.11 5.99
N GLN A 24 3.85 10.75 5.41
CA GLN A 24 3.28 12.00 5.93
C GLN A 24 2.60 11.82 7.30
N LEU A 25 2.05 10.64 7.57
CA LEU A 25 1.45 10.27 8.85
C LEU A 25 2.47 9.72 9.86
N CYS A 26 3.77 9.75 9.54
CA CYS A 26 4.84 9.24 10.38
C CYS A 26 4.64 7.76 10.80
N TYR A 27 4.02 6.94 9.94
CA TYR A 27 3.93 5.51 10.18
C TYR A 27 5.32 4.87 10.16
N SER A 28 5.45 3.77 10.92
CA SER A 28 6.72 3.07 11.06
C SER A 28 7.22 2.53 9.72
N ASN A 29 8.53 2.38 9.60
CA ASN A 29 9.17 1.78 8.42
C ASN A 29 8.62 0.36 8.11
N LYS A 30 8.11 -0.34 9.12
CA LYS A 30 7.44 -1.64 8.98
C LYS A 30 6.16 -1.53 8.14
N VAL A 31 5.37 -0.47 8.33
CA VAL A 31 4.15 -0.21 7.51
C VAL A 31 4.55 0.07 6.07
N ILE A 32 5.55 0.93 5.86
CA ILE A 32 6.07 1.25 4.51
C ILE A 32 6.57 -0.02 3.80
N PHE A 33 7.35 -0.85 4.49
CA PHE A 33 7.86 -2.11 3.96
C PHE A 33 6.73 -3.09 3.59
N ARG A 34 5.67 -3.18 4.41
CA ARG A 34 4.50 -4.00 4.10
C ARG A 34 3.77 -3.50 2.84
N ILE A 35 3.56 -2.19 2.71
CA ILE A 35 2.92 -1.60 1.52
C ILE A 35 3.74 -1.89 0.25
N GLN A 36 5.06 -1.76 0.30
CA GLN A 36 5.94 -2.06 -0.83
C GLN A 36 5.81 -3.51 -1.31
N ASN A 37 5.64 -4.46 -0.38
CA ASN A 37 5.58 -5.88 -0.67
C ASN A 37 4.18 -6.43 -1.01
N ALA A 38 3.12 -5.63 -0.80
CA ALA A 38 1.74 -6.03 -1.08
C ALA A 38 1.54 -6.56 -2.51
N LYS A 39 0.74 -7.60 -2.70
CA LYS A 39 0.48 -8.21 -4.01
C LYS A 39 -0.80 -7.69 -4.66
N THR A 40 -1.71 -7.11 -3.89
CA THR A 40 -2.97 -6.55 -4.38
C THR A 40 -3.26 -5.20 -3.73
N THR A 41 -4.18 -4.45 -4.35
CA THR A 41 -4.69 -3.16 -3.84
C THR A 41 -5.41 -3.33 -2.51
N GLU A 42 -6.18 -4.40 -2.34
CA GLU A 42 -6.87 -4.76 -1.11
C GLU A 42 -5.88 -5.01 0.03
N GLU A 43 -4.73 -5.61 -0.25
CA GLU A 43 -3.69 -5.83 0.76
C GLU A 43 -3.10 -4.50 1.21
N VAL A 44 -2.83 -3.56 0.29
CA VAL A 44 -2.41 -2.20 0.63
C VAL A 44 -3.44 -1.51 1.53
N TYR A 45 -4.74 -1.61 1.18
CA TYR A 45 -5.82 -1.04 1.98
C TYR A 45 -5.89 -1.64 3.39
N ARG A 46 -5.77 -2.97 3.52
CA ARG A 46 -5.74 -3.64 4.82
C ARG A 46 -4.56 -3.19 5.66
N ILE A 47 -3.37 -3.08 5.08
CA ILE A 47 -2.17 -2.60 5.79
C ILE A 47 -2.40 -1.18 6.33
N MET A 48 -2.93 -0.27 5.51
CA MET A 48 -3.23 1.10 5.93
C MET A 48 -4.30 1.15 7.03
N LEU A 49 -5.34 0.31 6.94
CA LEU A 49 -6.39 0.22 7.96
C LEU A 49 -5.84 -0.27 9.30
N MET A 50 -5.01 -1.32 9.28
CA MET A 50 -4.37 -1.86 10.47
C MET A 50 -3.37 -0.86 11.08
N ALA A 51 -2.60 -0.14 10.26
CA ALA A 51 -1.70 0.92 10.73
C ALA A 51 -2.48 2.04 11.43
N ARG A 52 -3.64 2.45 10.88
CA ARG A 52 -4.53 3.43 11.51
C ARG A 52 -5.10 2.95 12.85
N ARG A 53 -5.31 1.64 13.02
CA ARG A 53 -5.80 1.04 14.27
C ARG A 53 -4.71 0.77 15.30
N GLY A 54 -3.43 0.95 14.95
CA GLY A 54 -2.30 0.62 15.81
C GLY A 54 -2.01 -0.88 15.92
N GLU A 55 -2.50 -1.68 14.97
CA GLU A 55 -2.33 -3.14 14.96
C GLU A 55 -0.98 -3.59 14.33
N ILE A 56 -0.14 -2.65 13.84
CA ILE A 56 1.14 -2.97 13.19
C ILE A 56 2.28 -2.02 13.53
#